data_AF-A0A425Y6A0-F1
#
_entry.id   AF-A0A425Y6A0-F1
#
_cell.length_a   1.000
_cell.length_b   1.000
_cell.length_c   1.000
_cell.angle_alpha   90.00
_cell.angle_beta   90.00
_cell.angle_gamma   90.00
#
_symmetry.space_group_name_H-M   'P 1'
#
loop_
_entity.id
_entity.type
_entity.pdbx_description
1 polymer ?
#
loop_
_entity_poly.entity_id
_entity_poly.type
_entity_poly.pdbx_seq_one_letter_code
_entity_poly.pdbx_strand_id
1 'polypeptide(L)'
;MNFKRKNDNINLDQLVGKLQKEDNRYANICKGLKVVYWVLIPIYSLIAIDTYIDTKELIDLFAGLLFVGSFLIFAIIMGDFQKEYNSVDYSLPTLNMLKKAFDRYKPFRPKALWAVAAFFLMDAGFYLSSSFKDRVVDKQIYVLAIFLASVIVGLIIWYFKYKPLYDNSKRLIAEIEGE
;
A
#
# COMPACT_ATOMS: atom_id res chain seq x y z
N MET A 1 23.40 24.95 4.41
CA MET A 1 23.25 23.71 5.19
C MET A 1 23.81 22.57 4.36
N ASN A 2 25.03 22.12 4.66
CA ASN A 2 25.79 21.20 3.81
C ASN A 2 25.38 19.76 4.19
N PHE A 3 24.48 19.14 3.43
CA PHE A 3 24.15 17.72 3.58
C PHE A 3 25.33 16.89 3.10
N LYS A 4 26.31 16.68 3.97
CA LYS A 4 27.38 15.69 3.80
C LYS A 4 26.68 14.33 3.67
N ARG A 5 26.49 13.84 2.44
CA ARG A 5 26.09 12.45 2.18
C ARG A 5 27.20 11.59 2.77
N LYS A 6 26.94 11.05 3.96
CA LYS A 6 27.76 10.02 4.57
C LYS A 6 27.64 8.81 3.65
N ASN A 7 28.64 8.63 2.80
CA ASN A 7 28.80 7.44 1.97
C ASN A 7 29.22 6.32 2.93
N ASP A 8 28.29 5.89 3.78
CA ASP A 8 28.52 4.77 4.68
C ASP A 8 28.54 3.54 3.79
N ASN A 9 29.72 2.95 3.67
CA ASN A 9 29.95 1.64 3.09
C ASN A 9 29.14 0.63 3.92
N ILE A 10 27.85 0.47 3.61
CA ILE A 10 27.00 -0.51 4.28
C ILE A 10 27.57 -1.87 3.90
N ASN A 11 28.21 -2.51 4.88
CA ASN A 11 28.70 -3.87 4.72
C ASN A 11 27.52 -4.78 4.40
N LEU A 12 27.70 -5.79 3.53
CA LEU A 12 26.62 -6.65 3.04
C LEU A 12 25.72 -7.16 4.18
N ASP A 13 26.32 -7.60 5.29
CA ASP A 13 25.62 -8.09 6.48
C ASP A 13 24.72 -7.03 7.13
N GLN A 14 25.17 -5.76 7.15
CA GLN A 14 24.37 -4.65 7.66
C GLN A 14 23.18 -4.34 6.74
N LEU A 15 23.35 -4.49 5.42
CA LEU A 15 22.24 -4.32 4.48
C LEU A 15 21.22 -5.44 4.63
N VAL A 16 21.68 -6.70 4.71
CA VAL A 16 20.82 -7.87 4.91
C VAL A 16 20.01 -7.75 6.20
N GLY A 17 20.65 -7.38 7.32
CA GLY A 17 19.94 -7.16 8.58
C GLY A 17 18.88 -6.05 8.50
N LYS A 18 19.16 -4.95 7.78
CA LYS A 18 18.18 -3.88 7.54
C LYS A 18 17.02 -4.35 6.65
N LEU A 19 17.31 -5.08 5.58
CA LEU A 19 16.29 -5.65 4.69
C LEU A 19 15.36 -6.60 5.45
N GLN A 20 15.91 -7.53 6.24
CA GLN A 20 15.14 -8.46 7.07
C GLN A 20 14.22 -7.72 8.04
N LYS A 21 14.75 -6.71 8.74
CA LYS A 21 13.97 -5.92 9.69
C LYS A 21 12.83 -5.17 9.01
N GLU A 22 13.10 -4.57 7.86
CA GLU A 22 12.10 -3.79 7.12
C GLU A 22 11.05 -4.67 6.43
N ASP A 23 11.44 -5.80 5.85
CA ASP A 23 10.52 -6.78 5.26
C ASP A 23 9.59 -7.35 6.36
N ASN A 24 10.10 -7.72 7.53
CA ASN A 24 9.29 -8.16 8.67
C ASN A 24 8.33 -7.07 9.19
N ARG A 25 8.82 -5.83 9.31
CA ARG A 25 7.98 -4.69 9.72
C ARG A 25 6.84 -4.49 8.74
N TYR A 26 7.12 -4.58 7.44
CA TYR A 26 6.10 -4.44 6.41
C TYR A 26 5.08 -5.55 6.41
N ALA A 27 5.52 -6.80 6.52
CA ALA A 27 4.63 -7.94 6.64
C ALA A 27 3.64 -7.74 7.80
N ASN A 28 4.12 -7.23 8.95
CA ASN A 28 3.26 -6.93 10.10
C ASN A 28 2.28 -5.78 9.85
N ILE A 29 2.70 -4.70 9.19
CA ILE A 29 1.80 -3.59 8.80
C ILE A 29 0.71 -4.11 7.86
N CYS A 30 1.08 -4.85 6.81
CA CYS A 30 0.13 -5.43 5.87
C CYS A 30 -0.82 -6.41 6.55
N LYS A 31 -0.34 -7.23 7.50
CA LYS A 31 -1.19 -8.11 8.32
C LYS A 31 -2.23 -7.31 9.10
N GLY A 32 -1.82 -6.23 9.76
CA GLY A 32 -2.71 -5.35 10.52
C GLY A 32 -3.78 -4.71 9.63
N LEU A 33 -3.37 -4.09 8.52
CA LEU A 33 -4.30 -3.47 7.56
C LEU A 33 -5.27 -4.49 6.95
N LYS A 34 -4.78 -5.68 6.60
CA LYS A 34 -5.63 -6.78 6.11
C LYS A 34 -6.72 -7.13 7.12
N VAL A 35 -6.37 -7.26 8.41
CA VAL A 35 -7.36 -7.53 9.48
C VAL A 35 -8.36 -6.39 9.60
N VAL A 36 -7.90 -5.14 9.56
CA VAL A 36 -8.80 -3.96 9.57
C VAL A 36 -9.80 -4.03 8.43
N TYR A 37 -9.36 -4.26 7.18
CA TYR A 37 -10.28 -4.36 6.05
C TYR A 37 -11.27 -5.53 6.19
N TRP A 38 -10.82 -6.69 6.70
CA TRP A 38 -11.73 -7.81 6.98
C TRP A 38 -12.79 -7.49 8.03
N VAL A 39 -12.50 -6.61 9.00
CA VAL A 39 -13.48 -6.14 9.98
C VAL A 39 -14.40 -5.07 9.40
N LEU A 40 -13.89 -4.20 8.52
CA LEU A 40 -14.70 -3.17 7.87
C LEU A 40 -15.75 -3.76 6.92
N ILE A 41 -15.45 -4.89 6.25
CA ILE A 41 -16.40 -5.58 5.35
C ILE A 41 -17.75 -5.87 6.01
N PRO A 42 -17.85 -6.63 7.13
CA PRO A 42 -19.15 -6.90 7.76
C PRO A 42 -19.80 -5.64 8.32
N ILE A 43 -19.02 -4.71 8.89
CA ILE A 43 -19.55 -3.45 9.43
C ILE A 43 -20.24 -2.63 8.33
N TYR A 44 -19.57 -2.40 7.21
CA TYR A 44 -20.12 -1.61 6.12
C TYR A 44 -21.21 -2.34 5.34
N SER A 45 -21.18 -3.68 5.29
CA SER A 45 -22.30 -4.47 4.78
C SER A 45 -23.57 -4.25 5.60
N LEU A 46 -23.47 -4.23 6.94
CA LEU A 46 -24.62 -3.95 7.81
C LEU A 46 -25.14 -2.53 7.62
N ILE A 47 -24.24 -1.53 7.57
CA ILE A 47 -24.61 -0.13 7.30
C ILE A 47 -25.32 0.02 5.95
N ALA A 48 -24.86 -0.68 4.91
CA ALA A 48 -25.47 -0.65 3.60
C ALA A 48 -26.89 -1.23 3.61
N ILE A 49 -27.10 -2.33 4.35
CA ILE A 49 -28.42 -2.95 4.50
C ILE A 49 -29.36 -2.02 5.29
N ASP A 50 -28.89 -1.45 6.40
CA ASP A 50 -29.65 -0.53 7.24
C ASP A 50 -30.10 0.70 6.45
N THR A 51 -29.15 1.35 5.75
CA THR A 51 -29.45 2.49 4.85
C THR A 51 -30.49 2.12 3.79
N TYR A 52 -30.38 0.93 3.19
CA TYR A 52 -31.35 0.47 2.20
C TYR A 52 -32.74 0.23 2.78
N ILE A 53 -32.85 -0.29 4.00
CA ILE A 53 -34.14 -0.48 4.68
C ILE A 53 -34.83 0.87 4.90
N ASP A 54 -34.05 1.89 5.28
CA ASP A 54 -34.55 3.24 5.55
C ASP A 54 -34.95 3.99 4.27
N THR A 55 -34.07 4.04 3.27
CA THR A 55 -34.32 4.83 2.05
C THR A 55 -35.14 4.08 1.00
N LYS A 56 -35.08 2.74 1.00
CA LYS A 56 -35.59 1.84 -0.05
C LYS A 56 -35.06 2.16 -1.45
N GLU A 57 -33.96 2.92 -1.54
CA GLU A 57 -33.32 3.27 -2.81
C GLU A 57 -32.25 2.22 -3.16
N LEU A 58 -32.41 1.57 -4.31
CA LEU A 58 -31.40 0.61 -4.80
C LEU A 58 -30.01 1.23 -4.99
N ILE A 59 -29.96 2.55 -5.26
CA ILE A 59 -28.70 3.29 -5.43
C ILE A 59 -27.85 3.22 -4.17
N ASP A 60 -28.45 3.28 -2.98
CA ASP A 60 -27.73 3.22 -1.71
C ASP A 60 -27.15 1.83 -1.44
N LEU A 61 -27.90 0.79 -1.82
CA LEU A 61 -27.40 -0.58 -1.75
C LEU A 61 -26.21 -0.78 -2.69
N PHE A 62 -26.28 -0.27 -3.92
CA PHE A 62 -25.17 -0.33 -4.88
C PHE A 62 -23.95 0.46 -4.37
N ALA A 63 -24.15 1.65 -3.80
CA ALA A 63 -23.07 2.43 -3.19
C ALA A 63 -22.38 1.63 -2.07
N GLY A 64 -23.15 0.99 -1.19
CA GLY A 64 -22.64 0.11 -0.14
C GLY A 64 -21.82 -1.08 -0.68
N LEU A 65 -22.31 -1.73 -1.74
CA LEU A 65 -21.58 -2.82 -2.41
C LEU A 65 -20.24 -2.36 -3.00
N LEU A 66 -20.17 -1.13 -3.53
CA LEU A 66 -18.91 -0.57 -4.02
C LEU A 66 -17.89 -0.38 -2.89
N PHE A 67 -18.32 0.14 -1.72
CA PHE A 67 -17.46 0.24 -0.54
C PHE A 67 -16.94 -1.13 -0.08
N VAL A 68 -17.84 -2.11 0.05
CA VAL A 68 -17.47 -3.48 0.43
C VAL A 68 -16.52 -4.10 -0.59
N GLY A 69 -16.78 -3.90 -1.87
CA GLY A 69 -15.90 -4.32 -2.97
C GLY A 69 -14.50 -3.72 -2.86
N SER A 70 -14.40 -2.41 -2.57
CA SER A 70 -13.12 -1.75 -2.35
C SER A 70 -12.35 -2.32 -1.17
N PHE A 71 -13.02 -2.55 -0.02
CA PHE A 71 -12.37 -3.17 1.14
C PHE A 71 -11.90 -4.58 0.85
N LEU A 72 -12.67 -5.36 0.07
CA LEU A 72 -12.28 -6.70 -0.33
C LEU A 72 -11.02 -6.67 -1.23
N ILE A 73 -10.97 -5.77 -2.21
CA ILE A 73 -9.77 -5.60 -3.05
C ILE A 73 -8.56 -5.18 -2.19
N PHE A 74 -8.73 -4.21 -1.28
CA PHE A 74 -7.65 -3.81 -0.37
C PHE A 74 -7.20 -4.96 0.53
N ALA A 75 -8.12 -5.75 1.08
CA ALA A 75 -7.79 -6.91 1.92
C ALA A 75 -6.96 -7.95 1.14
N ILE A 76 -7.31 -8.22 -0.12
CA ILE A 76 -6.56 -9.13 -1.00
C ILE A 76 -5.16 -8.58 -1.26
N ILE A 77 -5.04 -7.32 -1.67
CA ILE A 77 -3.75 -6.66 -1.95
C ILE A 77 -2.85 -6.70 -0.72
N MET A 78 -3.37 -6.37 0.46
CA MET A 78 -2.60 -6.42 1.71
C MET A 78 -2.20 -7.84 2.08
N GLY A 79 -3.04 -8.84 1.78
CA GLY A 79 -2.70 -10.25 1.92
C GLY A 79 -1.56 -10.68 1.01
N ASP A 80 -1.56 -10.24 -0.24
CA ASP A 80 -0.50 -10.55 -1.21
C ASP A 80 0.82 -9.89 -0.83
N PHE A 81 0.80 -8.62 -0.42
CA PHE A 81 2.00 -7.95 0.09
C PHE A 81 2.51 -8.63 1.37
N GLN A 82 1.62 -8.95 2.32
CA GLN A 82 2.02 -9.65 3.53
C GLN A 82 2.75 -10.96 3.20
N LYS A 83 2.19 -11.79 2.31
CA LYS A 83 2.82 -13.05 1.91
C LYS A 83 4.19 -12.80 1.29
N GLU A 84 4.28 -11.85 0.37
CA GLU A 84 5.52 -11.52 -0.34
C GLU A 84 6.65 -11.06 0.59
N TYR A 85 6.35 -10.21 1.57
CA TYR A 85 7.35 -9.74 2.54
C TYR A 85 7.68 -10.77 3.63
N ASN A 86 6.75 -11.68 3.94
CA ASN A 86 6.97 -12.73 4.94
C ASN A 86 7.68 -13.98 4.38
N SER A 87 7.62 -14.21 3.06
CA SER A 87 8.21 -15.38 2.40
C SER A 87 9.57 -15.10 1.77
N VAL A 88 10.32 -14.10 2.27
CA VAL A 88 11.63 -13.76 1.72
C VAL A 88 12.67 -14.75 2.24
N ASP A 89 13.26 -15.50 1.31
CA ASP A 89 14.36 -16.40 1.61
C ASP A 89 15.71 -15.68 1.47
N TYR A 90 16.38 -15.44 2.60
CA TYR A 90 17.71 -14.83 2.67
C TYR A 90 18.85 -15.86 2.64
N SER A 91 18.53 -17.17 2.54
CA SER A 91 19.53 -18.22 2.32
C SER A 91 19.90 -18.39 0.83
N LEU A 92 19.16 -17.72 -0.06
CA LEU A 92 19.47 -17.68 -1.49
C LEU A 92 20.85 -17.07 -1.76
N PRO A 93 21.49 -17.40 -2.90
CA PRO A 93 22.71 -16.73 -3.32
C PRO A 93 22.55 -15.21 -3.29
N THR A 94 23.56 -14.51 -2.77
CA THR A 94 23.55 -13.07 -2.48
C THR A 94 23.01 -12.24 -3.64
N LEU A 95 23.45 -12.53 -4.87
CA LEU A 95 22.98 -11.83 -6.07
C LEU A 95 21.46 -11.96 -6.27
N ASN A 96 20.91 -13.16 -6.11
CA ASN A 96 19.48 -13.42 -6.29
C ASN A 96 18.65 -12.75 -5.19
N MET A 97 19.14 -12.77 -3.95
CA MET A 97 18.51 -12.08 -2.83
C MET A 97 18.47 -10.57 -3.08
N LEU A 98 19.59 -9.96 -3.51
CA LEU A 98 19.68 -8.53 -3.80
C LEU A 98 18.77 -8.13 -4.97
N LYS A 99 18.73 -8.91 -6.06
CA LYS A 99 17.81 -8.65 -7.19
C LYS A 99 16.35 -8.65 -6.75
N LYS A 100 15.95 -9.64 -5.93
CA LYS A 100 14.60 -9.67 -5.36
C LYS A 100 14.34 -8.47 -4.44
N ALA A 101 15.31 -8.06 -3.63
CA ALA A 101 15.17 -6.87 -2.78
C ALA A 101 15.00 -5.59 -3.61
N PHE A 102 15.84 -5.41 -4.63
CA PHE A 102 15.77 -4.31 -5.58
C PHE A 102 14.38 -4.20 -6.21
N ASP A 103 13.77 -5.31 -6.64
CA ASP A 103 12.43 -5.30 -7.22
C ASP A 103 11.32 -4.98 -6.20
N ARG A 104 11.45 -5.42 -4.94
CA ARG A 104 10.46 -5.15 -3.88
C ARG A 104 10.37 -3.67 -3.50
N TYR A 105 11.49 -2.97 -3.50
CA TYR A 105 11.57 -1.57 -3.04
C TYR A 105 11.39 -0.52 -4.16
N LYS A 106 10.98 -0.95 -5.36
CA LYS A 106 10.59 -0.04 -6.44
C LYS A 106 9.37 0.81 -6.02
N PRO A 107 9.36 2.13 -6.29
CA PRO A 107 8.30 3.03 -5.84
C PRO A 107 6.94 2.73 -6.50
N PHE A 108 6.95 2.38 -7.79
CA PHE A 108 5.74 2.10 -8.55
C PHE A 108 5.77 0.64 -9.00
N ARG A 109 4.95 -0.19 -8.35
CA ARG A 109 4.79 -1.61 -8.69
C ARG A 109 3.46 -1.81 -9.40
N PRO A 110 3.35 -2.73 -10.39
CA PRO A 110 2.08 -3.00 -11.07
C PRO A 110 0.94 -3.35 -10.10
N LYS A 111 1.25 -4.05 -9.00
CA LYS A 111 0.28 -4.36 -7.94
C LYS A 111 -0.33 -3.11 -7.29
N ALA A 112 0.36 -1.96 -7.29
CA ALA A 112 -0.17 -0.71 -6.78
C ALA A 112 -1.31 -0.15 -7.65
N LEU A 113 -1.39 -0.54 -8.94
CA LEU A 113 -2.51 -0.14 -9.80
C LEU A 113 -3.85 -0.71 -9.30
N TRP A 114 -3.84 -1.91 -8.72
CA TRP A 114 -5.03 -2.49 -8.11
C TRP A 114 -5.48 -1.70 -6.87
N ALA A 115 -4.54 -1.12 -6.11
CA ALA A 115 -4.88 -0.27 -4.97
C ALA A 115 -5.50 1.06 -5.43
N VAL A 116 -5.01 1.60 -6.55
CA VAL A 116 -5.60 2.78 -7.20
C VAL A 116 -7.01 2.45 -7.73
N ALA A 117 -7.21 1.29 -8.35
CA ALA A 117 -8.53 0.85 -8.80
C ALA A 117 -9.52 0.69 -7.63
N ALA A 118 -9.08 0.10 -6.52
CA ALA A 118 -9.90 -0.01 -5.29
C ALA A 118 -10.29 1.36 -4.73
N PHE A 119 -9.38 2.33 -4.79
CA PHE A 119 -9.64 3.71 -4.39
C PHE A 119 -10.71 4.37 -5.27
N PHE A 120 -10.60 4.27 -6.60
CA PHE A 120 -11.63 4.81 -7.50
C PHE A 120 -12.98 4.14 -7.34
N LEU A 121 -13.00 2.83 -7.07
CA LEU A 121 -14.22 2.10 -6.76
C LEU A 121 -14.89 2.64 -5.48
N MET A 122 -14.08 3.02 -4.48
CA MET A 122 -14.55 3.59 -3.23
C MET A 122 -15.11 5.01 -3.44
N ASP A 123 -14.43 5.82 -4.25
CA ASP A 123 -14.88 7.17 -4.64
C ASP A 123 -16.22 7.13 -5.41
N ALA A 124 -16.39 6.15 -6.31
CA ALA A 124 -17.65 5.93 -7.00
C ALA A 124 -18.80 5.57 -6.03
N GLY A 125 -18.53 4.74 -5.02
CA GLY A 125 -19.48 4.46 -3.93
C GLY A 125 -19.86 5.72 -3.16
N PHE A 126 -18.87 6.58 -2.87
CA PHE A 126 -19.09 7.85 -2.17
C PHE A 126 -19.95 8.82 -2.97
N TYR A 127 -19.74 8.91 -4.29
CA TYR A 127 -20.53 9.74 -5.19
C TYR A 127 -21.99 9.29 -5.32
N LEU A 128 -22.23 7.98 -5.34
CA LEU A 128 -23.58 7.41 -5.52
C LEU A 128 -24.44 7.48 -4.25
N SER A 129 -23.83 7.40 -3.07
CA SER A 129 -24.55 7.33 -1.80
C SER A 129 -25.39 8.58 -1.53
N SER A 130 -26.68 8.40 -1.30
CA SER A 130 -27.65 9.47 -1.01
C SER A 130 -27.26 10.27 0.23
N SER A 131 -26.64 9.62 1.23
CA SER A 131 -26.12 10.22 2.46
C SER A 131 -25.09 11.32 2.21
N PHE A 132 -24.52 11.39 1.01
CA PHE A 132 -23.49 12.37 0.67
C PHE A 132 -23.90 13.44 -0.36
N LYS A 133 -25.14 13.40 -0.89
CA LYS A 133 -25.62 14.26 -1.99
C LYS A 133 -25.59 15.77 -1.73
N ASP A 134 -25.79 16.23 -0.51
CA ASP A 134 -25.99 17.68 -0.26
C ASP A 134 -24.75 18.56 -0.49
N ARG A 135 -23.55 17.98 -0.58
CA ARG A 135 -22.28 18.72 -0.83
C ARG A 135 -21.22 17.87 -1.53
N VAL A 136 -21.57 17.29 -2.67
CA VAL A 136 -20.66 16.38 -3.40
C VAL A 136 -19.33 17.06 -3.75
N VAL A 137 -19.36 18.31 -4.26
CA VAL A 137 -18.15 19.04 -4.70
C VAL A 137 -17.21 19.29 -3.52
N ASP A 138 -17.70 19.81 -2.40
CA ASP A 138 -16.87 20.06 -1.22
C ASP A 138 -16.24 18.77 -0.69
N LYS A 139 -17.03 17.69 -0.63
CA LYS A 139 -16.55 16.38 -0.17
C LYS A 139 -15.50 15.79 -1.10
N GLN A 140 -15.63 15.99 -2.41
CA GLN A 140 -14.66 15.48 -3.37
C GLN A 140 -13.32 16.21 -3.30
N ILE A 141 -13.33 17.51 -2.94
CA ILE A 141 -12.09 18.25 -2.62
C ILE A 141 -11.38 17.59 -1.42
N TYR A 142 -12.11 17.22 -0.36
CA TYR A 142 -11.52 16.51 0.78
C TYR A 142 -10.97 15.14 0.40
N VAL A 143 -11.71 14.34 -0.38
CA VAL A 143 -11.25 13.03 -0.85
C VAL A 143 -9.97 13.16 -1.68
N LEU A 144 -9.93 14.11 -2.62
CA LEU A 144 -8.76 14.38 -3.44
C LEU A 144 -7.57 14.87 -2.58
N ALA A 145 -7.82 15.75 -1.62
CA ALA A 145 -6.79 16.24 -0.71
C ALA A 145 -6.19 15.11 0.14
N ILE A 146 -7.01 14.21 0.68
CA ILE A 146 -6.58 13.04 1.44
C ILE A 146 -5.78 12.08 0.55
N PHE A 147 -6.23 11.85 -0.68
CA PHE A 147 -5.52 11.03 -1.65
C PHE A 147 -4.13 11.59 -1.97
N LEU A 148 -4.05 12.87 -2.30
CA LEU A 148 -2.77 13.54 -2.58
C LEU A 148 -1.85 13.54 -1.36
N ALA A 149 -2.37 13.82 -0.17
CA ALA A 149 -1.61 13.73 1.06
C ALA A 149 -1.06 12.31 1.29
N SER A 150 -1.86 11.28 1.04
CA SER A 150 -1.45 9.88 1.15
C SER A 150 -0.33 9.53 0.17
N VAL A 151 -0.41 10.00 -1.08
CA VAL A 151 0.65 9.83 -2.09
C VAL A 151 1.93 10.53 -1.66
N ILE A 152 1.84 11.78 -1.18
CA ILE A 152 3.00 12.56 -0.71
C ILE A 152 3.67 11.85 0.47
N VAL A 153 2.90 11.41 1.46
CA VAL A 153 3.43 10.65 2.61
C VAL A 153 4.11 9.36 2.15
N GLY A 154 3.49 8.62 1.23
CA GLY A 154 4.08 7.41 0.64
C GLY A 154 5.43 7.68 -0.04
N LEU A 155 5.51 8.76 -0.83
CA LEU A 155 6.74 9.18 -1.50
C LEU A 155 7.82 9.63 -0.51
N ILE A 156 7.45 10.35 0.55
CA ILE A 156 8.37 10.77 1.62
C ILE A 156 8.96 9.53 2.30
N ILE A 157 8.11 8.58 2.73
CA ILE A 157 8.57 7.35 3.37
C ILE A 157 9.48 6.57 2.40
N TRP A 158 9.11 6.48 1.12
CA TRP A 158 9.95 5.85 0.12
C TRP A 158 11.31 6.53 -0.01
N TYR A 159 11.34 7.86 -0.15
CA TYR A 159 12.57 8.61 -0.34
C TYR A 159 13.55 8.46 0.84
N PHE A 160 13.06 8.53 2.07
CA PHE A 160 13.92 8.48 3.25
C PHE A 160 14.28 7.06 3.68
N LYS A 161 13.41 6.08 3.42
CA LYS A 161 13.53 4.75 4.03
C LYS A 161 13.82 3.64 3.03
N TYR A 162 13.18 3.66 1.87
CA TYR A 162 13.29 2.57 0.89
C TYR A 162 14.28 2.87 -0.22
N LYS A 163 14.40 4.13 -0.61
CA LYS A 163 15.39 4.56 -1.59
C LYS A 163 16.82 4.18 -1.17
N PRO A 164 17.25 4.35 0.09
CA PRO A 164 18.58 3.87 0.50
C PRO A 164 18.73 2.35 0.35
N LEU A 165 17.70 1.55 0.66
CA LEU A 165 17.76 0.08 0.50
C LEU A 165 17.83 -0.32 -0.97
N TYR A 166 17.05 0.36 -1.80
CA TYR A 166 17.03 0.19 -3.25
C TYR A 166 18.39 0.54 -3.89
N ASP A 167 18.92 1.73 -3.59
CA ASP A 167 20.18 2.22 -4.16
C ASP A 167 21.37 1.35 -3.73
N ASN A 168 21.43 0.93 -2.45
CA ASN A 168 22.48 0.03 -1.98
C ASN A 168 22.38 -1.38 -2.57
N SER A 169 21.16 -1.91 -2.74
CA SER A 169 20.98 -3.21 -3.40
C SER A 169 21.42 -3.13 -4.86
N LYS A 170 21.06 -2.05 -5.57
CA LYS A 170 21.50 -1.81 -6.95
C LYS A 170 23.02 -1.74 -7.07
N ARG A 171 23.68 -1.01 -6.16
CA ARG A 171 25.15 -0.88 -6.17
C ARG A 171 25.84 -2.23 -5.98
N LEU A 172 25.43 -3.00 -4.97
CA LEU A 172 26.04 -4.32 -4.71
C LEU A 172 25.77 -5.34 -5.82
N ILE A 173 24.64 -5.23 -6.53
CA ILE A 173 24.39 -6.05 -7.73
C ILE A 173 25.43 -5.73 -8.81
N ALA A 174 25.66 -4.44 -9.11
CA ALA A 174 26.66 -4.03 -10.10
C ALA A 174 28.08 -4.48 -9.71
N GLU A 175 28.45 -4.33 -8.43
CA GLU A 175 29.75 -4.79 -7.91
C GLU A 175 29.96 -6.31 -8.09
N ILE A 176 28.90 -7.12 -7.90
CA ILE A 176 28.96 -8.58 -8.06
C ILE A 176 28.96 -8.99 -9.55
N GLU A 177 28.24 -8.25 -10.39
CA GLU A 177 28.16 -8.52 -11.84
C GLU A 177 29.37 -7.97 -12.61
N GLY A 178 30.20 -7.15 -11.96
CA GLY A 178 31.40 -6.55 -12.57
C GLY A 178 31.09 -5.37 -13.49
N GLU A 179 29.94 -4.71 -13.29
CA GLU A 179 29.49 -3.51 -14.03
C GLU A 179 29.87 -2.19 -13.32
#